data_AF-A0A7X7E394-F1
#
_entry.id   AF-A0A7X7E394-F1
#
_cell.length_a   1.000
_cell.length_b   1.000
_cell.length_c   1.000
_cell.angle_alpha   90.00
_cell.angle_beta   90.00
_cell.angle_gamma   90.00
#
_symmetry.space_group_name_H-M   'P 1'
#
loop_
_entity.id
_entity.type
_entity.pdbx_description
1 polymer ?
#
loop_
_entity_poly.entity_id
_entity_poly.type
_entity_poly.pdbx_seq_one_letter_code
_entity_poly.pdbx_strand_id
1 'polypeptide(L)'
;VLGIAGRDIPLNLQPSLTLSGHVGGLILYNGSSIDGQVVLHHGDVYRERRGRPLSEYQNRLIIRESPSLPFDSLAIPKLFEQLNNAHISLLSSKNVITGNVLFSNTKDTLFKHDTIVVLGNCQIDGGPLQNKLLVVSGMLTVQRNALIQLCRIYAEKITIEDGMTDGSVFYSSKNTSINGGDHNSQFFSGDTLLCKKNASFRAMNVLACFQKAKNDSIICGGVNFEPGTRVKGTVICCRDSSARRVISGPAIVFGRGCVFTGIAVTDYDIDILDMQVKGHIWARSITTSDSGKSYTNFLINSSIKRPDEQLFFPLIGGLPAKVRVRG
;
A
#
# COMPACT_ATOMS: atom_id res chain seq x y z
N VAL A 1 -21.19 9.08 3.46
CA VAL A 1 -20.15 8.36 4.23
C VAL A 1 -18.84 9.04 3.90
N LEU A 2 -18.17 9.63 4.89
CA LEU A 2 -17.03 10.53 4.69
C LEU A 2 -15.76 9.73 4.35
N GLY A 3 -15.05 10.18 3.33
CA GLY A 3 -13.65 9.86 3.11
C GLY A 3 -12.81 10.94 3.77
N ILE A 4 -11.78 10.50 4.50
CA ILE A 4 -10.88 11.24 5.39
C ILE A 4 -11.51 11.62 6.73
N ALA A 5 -11.19 10.84 7.76
CA ALA A 5 -11.24 11.26 9.17
C ALA A 5 -10.48 10.27 10.04
N GLY A 6 -9.13 10.30 10.05
CA GLY A 6 -8.30 9.44 10.90
C GLY A 6 -8.94 9.22 12.27
N ARG A 7 -9.18 7.97 12.66
CA ARG A 7 -9.20 7.68 14.09
C ARG A 7 -7.75 7.77 14.51
N ASP A 8 -7.49 8.53 15.54
CA ASP A 8 -6.28 8.38 16.30
C ASP A 8 -6.11 6.88 16.53
N ILE A 9 -5.03 6.35 15.99
CA ILE A 9 -4.44 5.20 16.66
C ILE A 9 -4.24 5.70 18.08
N PRO A 10 -4.63 4.95 19.13
CA PRO A 10 -4.30 5.36 20.48
C PRO A 10 -2.85 5.83 20.48
N LEU A 11 -2.58 6.97 21.14
CA LEU A 11 -1.30 7.72 21.23
C LEU A 11 -0.02 6.89 21.48
N ASN A 12 -0.18 5.58 21.57
CA ASN A 12 0.75 4.51 21.79
C ASN A 12 0.61 3.44 20.68
N LEU A 13 0.94 3.74 19.42
CA LEU A 13 1.50 2.70 18.54
C LEU A 13 2.86 2.29 19.12
N GLN A 14 2.85 1.48 20.17
CA GLN A 14 4.07 1.28 20.94
C GLN A 14 5.13 0.41 20.30
N PRO A 15 4.84 -0.57 19.40
CA PRO A 15 5.92 -1.27 18.73
C PRO A 15 6.36 -0.56 17.45
N SER A 16 7.68 -0.37 17.30
CA SER A 16 8.31 -0.04 16.02
C SER A 16 8.30 -1.25 15.07
N LEU A 17 8.32 -2.45 15.65
CA LEU A 17 8.24 -3.71 14.92
C LEU A 17 7.33 -4.69 15.67
N THR A 18 6.35 -5.25 14.97
CA THR A 18 5.57 -6.41 15.41
C THR A 18 5.72 -7.53 14.39
N LEU A 19 6.23 -8.66 14.83
CA LEU A 19 6.29 -9.91 14.05
C LEU A 19 5.31 -10.93 14.64
N SER A 20 4.25 -11.22 13.89
CA SER A 20 3.16 -12.10 14.33
C SER A 20 3.39 -13.58 14.06
N GLY A 21 4.45 -13.94 13.31
CA GLY A 21 4.73 -15.31 12.92
C GLY A 21 6.16 -15.79 13.24
N HIS A 22 6.31 -17.11 13.13
CA HIS A 22 7.54 -17.89 13.28
C HIS A 22 8.14 -17.99 14.70
N VAL A 23 8.73 -19.14 14.98
CA VAL A 23 9.52 -19.44 16.19
C VAL A 23 10.98 -19.07 15.95
N GLY A 24 11.66 -18.48 16.94
CA GLY A 24 13.13 -18.30 16.92
C GLY A 24 13.65 -16.87 17.10
N GLY A 25 12.77 -15.88 17.31
CA GLY A 25 13.17 -14.50 17.56
C GLY A 25 13.53 -13.72 16.28
N LEU A 26 14.33 -12.66 16.45
CA LEU A 26 14.77 -11.74 15.40
C LEU A 26 16.30 -11.57 15.41
N ILE A 27 16.93 -11.61 14.24
CA ILE A 27 18.39 -11.42 14.10
C ILE A 27 18.69 -10.07 13.45
N LEU A 28 19.46 -9.25 14.15
CA LEU A 28 19.98 -7.97 13.68
C LEU A 28 21.40 -8.16 13.13
N TYR A 29 21.48 -8.34 11.82
CA TYR A 29 22.72 -8.69 11.13
C TYR A 29 23.35 -7.47 10.43
N ASN A 30 24.69 -7.43 10.33
CA ASN A 30 25.46 -6.37 9.68
C ASN A 30 25.04 -4.94 10.07
N GLY A 31 25.17 -4.59 11.36
CA GLY A 31 24.91 -3.22 11.82
C GLY A 31 23.43 -2.82 11.89
N SER A 32 22.50 -3.75 11.64
CA SER A 32 21.07 -3.50 11.82
C SER A 32 20.68 -3.12 13.25
N SER A 33 19.64 -2.30 13.37
CA SER A 33 19.16 -1.75 14.64
C SER A 33 17.67 -1.44 14.62
N ILE A 34 17.04 -1.45 15.80
CA ILE A 34 15.65 -1.06 16.00
C ILE A 34 15.55 -0.11 17.18
N ASP A 35 15.01 1.08 16.95
CA ASP A 35 14.67 2.03 17.98
C ASP A 35 13.22 1.80 18.42
N GLY A 36 12.95 1.77 19.72
CA GLY A 36 11.60 1.54 20.26
C GLY A 36 11.31 0.07 20.60
N GLN A 37 10.04 -0.25 20.80
CA GLN A 37 9.58 -1.54 21.29
C GLN A 37 9.48 -2.55 20.14
N VAL A 38 9.78 -3.81 20.44
CA VAL A 38 9.67 -4.95 19.54
C VAL A 38 8.66 -5.92 20.11
N VAL A 39 7.69 -6.34 19.31
CA VAL A 39 6.72 -7.39 19.67
C VAL A 39 7.00 -8.62 18.82
N LEU A 40 7.26 -9.76 19.45
CA LEU A 40 7.49 -11.03 18.77
C LEU A 40 6.46 -12.07 19.21
N HIS A 41 6.17 -13.02 18.34
CA HIS A 41 5.41 -14.22 18.70
C HIS A 41 6.18 -15.09 19.72
N HIS A 42 7.49 -15.29 19.49
CA HIS A 42 8.36 -16.09 20.35
C HIS A 42 9.84 -15.71 20.15
N GLY A 43 10.68 -15.92 21.17
CA GLY A 43 12.14 -15.77 21.12
C GLY A 43 12.63 -14.38 21.53
N ASP A 44 13.90 -14.09 21.26
CA ASP A 44 14.55 -12.82 21.64
C ASP A 44 15.14 -12.10 20.42
N VAL A 45 15.83 -10.99 20.66
CA VAL A 45 16.61 -10.27 19.64
C VAL A 45 18.09 -10.65 19.76
N TYR A 46 18.71 -11.01 18.65
CA TYR A 46 20.08 -11.54 18.57
C TYR A 46 20.93 -10.82 17.53
N ARG A 47 22.26 -11.03 17.57
CA ARG A 47 23.18 -10.69 16.46
C ARG A 47 23.43 -11.86 15.51
N GLU A 48 23.18 -13.08 15.95
CA GLU A 48 23.43 -14.32 15.21
C GLU A 48 22.51 -15.47 15.68
N ARG A 49 22.32 -16.51 14.86
CA ARG A 49 21.32 -17.60 15.09
C ARG A 49 21.47 -18.40 16.38
N ARG A 50 22.68 -18.44 16.97
CA ARG A 50 22.98 -19.18 18.20
C ARG A 50 23.70 -18.31 19.22
N GLY A 51 23.48 -17.00 19.14
CA GLY A 51 24.08 -16.02 20.02
C GLY A 51 23.32 -15.89 21.33
N ARG A 52 23.90 -15.10 22.24
CA ARG A 52 23.17 -14.66 23.44
C ARG A 52 22.15 -13.57 23.08
N PRO A 53 20.99 -13.54 23.74
CA PRO A 53 20.05 -12.43 23.61
C PRO A 53 20.71 -11.08 23.88
N LEU A 54 20.32 -10.06 23.13
CA LEU A 54 20.80 -8.69 23.32
C LEU A 54 20.11 -8.04 24.53
N SER A 55 20.86 -7.79 25.60
CA SER A 55 20.37 -7.20 26.84
C SER A 55 19.68 -5.85 26.62
N GLU A 56 20.17 -5.03 25.69
CA GLU A 56 19.59 -3.72 25.35
C GLU A 56 18.13 -3.80 24.83
N TYR A 57 17.67 -4.97 24.37
CA TYR A 57 16.31 -5.18 23.90
C TYR A 57 15.40 -5.83 24.94
N GLN A 58 15.91 -6.38 26.05
CA GLN A 58 15.10 -7.09 27.04
C GLN A 58 13.98 -6.21 27.63
N ASN A 59 14.28 -4.94 27.93
CA ASN A 59 13.29 -3.98 28.45
C ASN A 59 12.36 -3.40 27.38
N ARG A 60 12.62 -3.69 26.10
CA ARG A 60 11.87 -3.19 24.93
C ARG A 60 11.16 -4.31 24.18
N LEU A 61 11.33 -5.56 24.60
CA LEU A 61 10.77 -6.74 23.97
C LEU A 61 9.47 -7.14 24.67
N ILE A 62 8.44 -7.38 23.88
CA ILE A 62 7.18 -7.97 24.32
C ILE A 62 6.98 -9.27 23.55
N ILE A 63 6.67 -10.34 24.28
CA ILE A 63 6.27 -11.63 23.69
C ILE A 63 4.75 -11.77 23.78
N ARG A 64 4.10 -12.10 22.66
CA ARG A 64 2.66 -12.36 22.60
C ARG A 64 2.37 -13.58 21.74
N GLU A 65 1.57 -14.52 22.26
CA GLU A 65 1.25 -15.78 21.57
C GLU A 65 0.51 -15.59 20.23
N SER A 66 -0.16 -14.46 20.00
CA SER A 66 -0.81 -14.17 18.72
C SER A 66 -0.94 -12.65 18.52
N PRO A 67 0.13 -11.96 18.07
CA PRO A 67 0.06 -10.54 17.79
C PRO A 67 -0.93 -10.30 16.64
N SER A 68 -2.05 -9.63 16.93
CA SER A 68 -3.05 -9.30 15.91
C SER A 68 -2.57 -8.16 15.02
N LEU A 69 -3.15 -8.06 13.82
CA LEU A 69 -3.06 -6.85 13.00
C LEU A 69 -3.56 -5.63 13.79
N PRO A 70 -3.10 -4.41 13.45
CA PRO A 70 -3.60 -3.17 14.08
C PRO A 70 -5.05 -2.83 13.69
N PHE A 71 -5.73 -3.69 12.94
CA PHE A 71 -7.13 -3.57 12.50
C PHE A 71 -7.80 -4.95 12.40
N ASP A 72 -9.13 -4.97 12.28
CA ASP A 72 -9.91 -6.19 12.01
C ASP A 72 -9.47 -6.81 10.66
N SER A 73 -8.98 -8.06 10.69
CA SER A 73 -8.48 -8.76 9.52
C SER A 73 -9.49 -8.87 8.37
N LEU A 74 -10.79 -8.74 8.64
CA LEU A 74 -11.85 -8.74 7.62
C LEU A 74 -12.12 -7.36 7.02
N ALA A 75 -11.60 -6.27 7.59
CA ALA A 75 -11.88 -4.91 7.13
C ALA A 75 -11.34 -4.64 5.72
N ILE A 76 -10.09 -5.04 5.45
CA ILE A 76 -9.46 -4.87 4.14
C ILE A 76 -10.17 -5.72 3.06
N PRO A 77 -10.37 -7.05 3.25
CA PRO A 77 -11.14 -7.85 2.30
C PRO A 77 -12.51 -7.26 1.96
N LYS A 78 -13.29 -6.85 2.98
CA LYS A 78 -14.63 -6.25 2.79
C LYS A 78 -14.56 -4.95 1.99
N LEU A 79 -13.56 -4.09 2.25
CA LEU A 79 -13.37 -2.86 1.47
C LEU A 79 -13.12 -3.18 -0.01
N PHE A 80 -12.22 -4.12 -0.30
CA PHE A 80 -11.91 -4.51 -1.69
C PHE A 80 -13.11 -5.12 -2.41
N GLU A 81 -13.91 -5.93 -1.71
CA GLU A 81 -15.18 -6.45 -2.23
C GLU A 81 -16.15 -5.31 -2.59
N GLN A 82 -16.31 -4.33 -1.70
CA GLN A 82 -17.17 -3.16 -1.94
C GLN A 82 -16.69 -2.31 -3.13
N LEU A 83 -15.37 -2.06 -3.23
CA LEU A 83 -14.79 -1.32 -4.34
C LEU A 83 -14.99 -2.05 -5.68
N ASN A 84 -14.81 -3.36 -5.69
CA ASN A 84 -15.02 -4.19 -6.87
C ASN A 84 -16.49 -4.20 -7.32
N ASN A 85 -17.41 -4.39 -6.38
CA ASN A 85 -18.85 -4.38 -6.66
C ASN A 85 -19.31 -3.02 -7.17
N ALA A 86 -18.77 -1.93 -6.60
CA ALA A 86 -19.01 -0.58 -7.09
C ALA A 86 -18.49 -0.38 -8.53
N HIS A 87 -17.27 -0.85 -8.84
CA HIS A 87 -16.71 -0.78 -10.20
C HIS A 87 -17.61 -1.49 -11.22
N ILE A 88 -17.98 -2.74 -10.95
CA ILE A 88 -18.86 -3.54 -11.83
C ILE A 88 -20.21 -2.85 -12.03
N SER A 89 -20.85 -2.40 -10.95
CA SER A 89 -22.15 -1.73 -11.02
C SER A 89 -22.10 -0.43 -11.82
N LEU A 90 -21.06 0.38 -11.65
CA LEU A 90 -20.91 1.66 -12.35
C LEU A 90 -20.66 1.47 -13.86
N LEU A 91 -19.99 0.39 -14.26
CA LEU A 91 -19.80 0.05 -15.68
C LEU A 91 -21.11 -0.31 -16.39
N SER A 92 -22.14 -0.76 -15.67
CA SER A 92 -23.47 -1.05 -16.22
C SER A 92 -24.40 0.18 -16.30
N SER A 93 -23.87 1.38 -16.10
CA SER A 93 -24.67 2.61 -16.19
C SER A 93 -25.15 2.90 -17.62
N LYS A 94 -26.23 3.67 -17.77
CA LYS A 94 -26.83 3.97 -19.09
C LYS A 94 -26.05 5.01 -19.92
N ASN A 95 -25.28 5.89 -19.25
CA ASN A 95 -24.58 7.00 -19.88
C ASN A 95 -23.08 6.69 -19.96
N VAL A 96 -22.71 5.88 -20.94
CA VAL A 96 -21.35 5.39 -21.15
C VAL A 96 -20.74 5.92 -22.45
N ILE A 97 -19.44 6.16 -22.42
CA ILE A 97 -18.63 6.45 -23.60
C ILE A 97 -17.98 5.15 -24.03
N THR A 98 -18.22 4.70 -25.25
CA THR A 98 -17.63 3.47 -25.80
C THR A 98 -16.38 3.77 -26.62
N GLY A 99 -15.33 2.97 -26.45
CA GLY A 99 -14.06 3.11 -27.16
C GLY A 99 -12.95 3.74 -26.32
N ASN A 100 -11.80 3.97 -26.95
CA ASN A 100 -10.65 4.59 -26.28
C ASN A 100 -10.80 6.12 -26.24
N VAL A 101 -10.52 6.70 -25.08
CA VAL A 101 -10.73 8.12 -24.82
C VAL A 101 -9.41 8.79 -24.43
N LEU A 102 -9.11 9.94 -25.05
CA LEU A 102 -7.99 10.81 -24.68
C LEU A 102 -8.53 12.12 -24.12
N PHE A 103 -8.25 12.38 -22.85
CA PHE A 103 -8.50 13.66 -22.19
C PHE A 103 -7.25 14.53 -22.31
N SER A 104 -7.31 15.58 -23.13
CA SER A 104 -6.16 16.48 -23.35
C SER A 104 -6.40 17.94 -22.98
N ASN A 105 -7.65 18.33 -22.67
CA ASN A 105 -7.96 19.68 -22.16
C ASN A 105 -9.38 19.84 -21.60
N THR A 106 -9.57 20.92 -20.82
CA THR A 106 -10.79 21.30 -20.07
C THR A 106 -12.00 21.69 -20.92
N LYS A 107 -11.86 21.84 -22.25
CA LYS A 107 -12.97 22.22 -23.15
C LYS A 107 -13.77 21.05 -23.69
N ASP A 108 -13.36 19.83 -23.37
CA ASP A 108 -13.95 18.64 -23.96
C ASP A 108 -15.34 18.38 -23.34
N THR A 109 -16.40 18.58 -24.13
CA THR A 109 -17.80 18.55 -23.66
C THR A 109 -18.20 17.21 -23.06
N LEU A 110 -17.48 16.15 -23.43
CA LEU A 110 -17.61 14.78 -22.92
C LEU A 110 -17.41 14.68 -21.40
N PHE A 111 -16.71 15.65 -20.78
CA PHE A 111 -16.31 15.59 -19.37
C PHE A 111 -16.99 16.63 -18.48
N LYS A 112 -18.05 17.27 -18.98
CA LYS A 112 -18.87 18.20 -18.16
C LYS A 112 -19.55 17.50 -16.99
N HIS A 113 -19.94 16.24 -17.16
CA HIS A 113 -20.62 15.47 -16.14
C HIS A 113 -19.71 15.13 -14.96
N ASP A 114 -20.29 15.01 -13.76
CA ASP A 114 -19.55 14.63 -12.55
C ASP A 114 -19.20 13.14 -12.53
N THR A 115 -19.91 12.35 -13.32
CA THR A 115 -19.66 10.92 -13.51
C THR A 115 -19.35 10.68 -14.98
N ILE A 116 -18.18 10.11 -15.24
CA ILE A 116 -17.69 9.74 -16.57
C ILE A 116 -17.45 8.24 -16.54
N VAL A 117 -18.10 7.50 -17.44
CA VAL A 117 -17.95 6.05 -17.57
C VAL A 117 -17.47 5.72 -18.97
N VAL A 118 -16.32 5.05 -19.07
CA VAL A 118 -15.64 4.70 -20.32
C VAL A 118 -15.57 3.18 -20.45
N LEU A 119 -16.21 2.63 -21.49
CA LEU A 119 -16.09 1.24 -21.91
C LEU A 119 -14.96 1.12 -22.94
N GLY A 120 -13.72 1.12 -22.43
CA GLY A 120 -12.47 1.11 -23.20
C GLY A 120 -11.30 1.56 -22.34
N ASN A 121 -10.22 2.03 -22.98
CA ASN A 121 -9.10 2.65 -22.28
C ASN A 121 -9.29 4.17 -22.18
N CYS A 122 -8.72 4.77 -21.15
CA CYS A 122 -8.72 6.22 -20.95
C CYS A 122 -7.29 6.71 -20.74
N GLN A 123 -6.89 7.76 -21.43
CA GLN A 123 -5.63 8.46 -21.18
C GLN A 123 -5.94 9.90 -20.78
N ILE A 124 -5.32 10.37 -19.71
CA ILE A 124 -5.36 11.76 -19.25
C ILE A 124 -3.98 12.36 -19.54
N ASP A 125 -3.94 13.27 -20.49
CA ASP A 125 -2.73 13.88 -21.03
C ASP A 125 -2.87 15.41 -21.07
N GLY A 126 -2.69 16.02 -19.90
CA GLY A 126 -2.75 17.46 -19.72
C GLY A 126 -4.02 17.97 -19.04
N GLY A 127 -3.85 19.01 -18.23
CA GLY A 127 -4.93 19.70 -17.52
C GLY A 127 -5.38 19.00 -16.22
N PRO A 128 -6.03 19.75 -15.31
CA PRO A 128 -6.54 19.17 -14.08
C PRO A 128 -7.86 18.41 -14.33
N LEU A 129 -7.93 17.16 -13.87
CA LEU A 129 -9.20 16.47 -13.64
C LEU A 129 -9.55 16.64 -12.16
N GLN A 130 -10.63 17.37 -11.87
CA GLN A 130 -11.01 17.71 -10.51
C GLN A 130 -12.46 17.35 -10.18
N ASN A 131 -12.69 16.82 -8.98
CA ASN A 131 -14.03 16.55 -8.42
C ASN A 131 -14.89 15.62 -9.29
N LYS A 132 -14.26 14.65 -9.99
CA LYS A 132 -14.95 13.70 -10.86
C LYS A 132 -14.97 12.28 -10.30
N LEU A 133 -16.01 11.54 -10.66
CA LEU A 133 -16.04 10.08 -10.63
C LEU A 133 -15.74 9.58 -12.04
N LEU A 134 -14.55 9.00 -12.23
CA LEU A 134 -14.13 8.37 -13.48
C LEU A 134 -14.14 6.85 -13.32
N VAL A 135 -14.82 6.16 -14.23
CA VAL A 135 -14.95 4.70 -14.25
C VAL A 135 -14.53 4.21 -15.62
N VAL A 136 -13.51 3.36 -15.67
CA VAL A 136 -12.90 2.86 -16.90
C VAL A 136 -12.99 1.34 -16.88
N SER A 137 -13.43 0.71 -17.98
CA SER A 137 -13.50 -0.75 -18.06
C SER A 137 -12.12 -1.38 -18.31
N GLY A 138 -11.23 -0.66 -18.99
CA GLY A 138 -9.86 -1.10 -19.29
C GLY A 138 -8.80 -0.33 -18.49
N MET A 139 -7.76 0.12 -19.19
CA MET A 139 -6.61 0.81 -18.61
C MET A 139 -6.84 2.33 -18.55
N LEU A 140 -6.58 2.92 -17.38
CA LEU A 140 -6.37 4.36 -17.23
C LEU A 140 -4.86 4.67 -17.26
N THR A 141 -4.46 5.63 -18.08
CA THR A 141 -3.10 6.20 -18.07
C THR A 141 -3.14 7.68 -17.70
N VAL A 142 -2.38 8.09 -16.70
CA VAL A 142 -2.23 9.50 -16.29
C VAL A 142 -0.82 9.95 -16.65
N GLN A 143 -0.70 10.91 -17.56
CA GLN A 143 0.60 11.38 -18.08
C GLN A 143 1.19 12.52 -17.24
N ARG A 144 2.46 12.87 -17.51
CA ARG A 144 3.29 13.81 -16.75
C ARG A 144 2.63 15.16 -16.45
N ASN A 145 1.85 15.68 -17.41
CA ASN A 145 1.24 17.01 -17.31
C ASN A 145 -0.19 16.98 -16.73
N ALA A 146 -0.68 15.81 -16.32
CA ALA A 146 -2.00 15.67 -15.74
C ALA A 146 -1.96 15.85 -14.22
N LEU A 147 -2.99 16.52 -13.69
CA LEU A 147 -3.22 16.67 -12.26
C LEU A 147 -4.58 16.08 -11.90
N ILE A 148 -4.60 15.06 -11.05
CA ILE A 148 -5.84 14.43 -10.57
C ILE A 148 -6.12 14.90 -9.15
N GLN A 149 -7.21 15.64 -8.97
CA GLN A 149 -7.56 16.25 -7.69
C GLN A 149 -8.96 15.88 -7.22
N LEU A 150 -9.07 15.44 -5.97
CA LEU A 150 -10.36 15.16 -5.33
C LEU A 150 -11.26 14.21 -6.16
N CYS A 151 -10.65 13.32 -6.94
CA CYS A 151 -11.36 12.41 -7.83
C CYS A 151 -11.56 11.04 -7.20
N ARG A 152 -12.53 10.31 -7.73
CA ARG A 152 -12.64 8.86 -7.55
C ARG A 152 -12.49 8.18 -8.88
N ILE A 153 -11.58 7.22 -8.90
CA ILE A 153 -11.16 6.57 -10.12
C ILE A 153 -11.27 5.07 -9.94
N TYR A 154 -11.99 4.43 -10.85
CA TYR A 154 -12.09 2.99 -10.97
C TYR A 154 -11.58 2.58 -12.34
N ALA A 155 -10.67 1.62 -12.41
CA ALA A 155 -10.20 1.06 -13.66
C ALA A 155 -9.86 -0.42 -13.51
N GLU A 156 -9.69 -1.14 -14.62
CA GLU A 156 -9.10 -2.48 -14.55
C GLU A 156 -7.61 -2.39 -14.20
N LYS A 157 -6.92 -1.45 -14.86
CA LYS A 157 -5.50 -1.15 -14.64
C LYS A 157 -5.29 0.36 -14.57
N ILE A 158 -4.37 0.79 -13.72
CA ILE A 158 -3.99 2.21 -13.60
C ILE A 158 -2.49 2.32 -13.79
N THR A 159 -2.08 3.21 -14.68
CA THR A 159 -0.68 3.57 -14.87
C THR A 159 -0.56 5.09 -14.72
N ILE A 160 0.34 5.54 -13.85
CA ILE A 160 0.69 6.95 -13.71
C ILE A 160 2.12 7.12 -14.17
N GLU A 161 2.32 7.92 -15.22
CA GLU A 161 3.62 8.25 -15.80
C GLU A 161 3.91 9.71 -15.47
N ASP A 162 4.65 9.95 -14.37
CA ASP A 162 5.00 11.28 -13.85
C ASP A 162 3.83 12.23 -13.52
N GLY A 163 2.57 11.78 -13.52
CA GLY A 163 1.41 12.60 -13.20
C GLY A 163 1.31 12.96 -11.71
N MET A 164 0.52 14.00 -11.38
CA MET A 164 0.32 14.45 -10.00
C MET A 164 -1.04 14.01 -9.47
N THR A 165 -1.10 13.59 -8.21
CA THR A 165 -2.36 13.19 -7.56
C THR A 165 -2.50 13.79 -6.16
N ASP A 166 -3.65 14.38 -5.87
CA ASP A 166 -3.90 14.98 -4.56
C ASP A 166 -5.35 14.79 -4.11
N GLY A 167 -5.52 14.30 -2.88
CA GLY A 167 -6.83 14.05 -2.26
C GLY A 167 -7.75 13.09 -3.03
N SER A 168 -7.20 12.26 -3.92
CA SER A 168 -7.96 11.38 -4.81
C SER A 168 -7.93 9.93 -4.32
N VAL A 169 -8.90 9.14 -4.79
CA VAL A 169 -9.00 7.70 -4.53
C VAL A 169 -8.96 6.95 -5.85
N PHE A 170 -8.02 6.03 -5.97
CA PHE A 170 -7.80 5.17 -7.12
C PHE A 170 -8.07 3.72 -6.73
N TYR A 171 -8.91 3.03 -7.49
CA TYR A 171 -9.12 1.60 -7.40
C TYR A 171 -8.81 0.95 -8.75
N SER A 172 -7.90 -0.02 -8.74
CA SER A 172 -7.68 -0.93 -9.87
C SER A 172 -8.09 -2.35 -9.50
N SER A 173 -8.94 -2.99 -10.30
CA SER A 173 -9.32 -4.40 -10.05
C SER A 173 -8.16 -5.37 -10.27
N LYS A 174 -7.12 -4.98 -11.03
CA LYS A 174 -5.89 -5.73 -11.23
C LYS A 174 -4.67 -4.97 -10.72
N ASN A 175 -4.09 -4.12 -11.55
CA ASN A 175 -2.75 -3.57 -11.31
C ASN A 175 -2.74 -2.05 -11.28
N THR A 176 -1.95 -1.49 -10.37
CA THR A 176 -1.59 -0.08 -10.33
C THR A 176 -0.07 0.04 -10.46
N SER A 177 0.41 0.84 -11.42
CA SER A 177 1.83 1.19 -11.60
C SER A 177 2.00 2.69 -11.45
N ILE A 178 2.87 3.12 -10.54
CA ILE A 178 3.20 4.52 -10.28
C ILE A 178 4.66 4.74 -10.69
N ASN A 179 4.83 5.40 -11.83
CA ASN A 179 6.10 5.58 -12.53
C ASN A 179 6.48 7.07 -12.49
N GLY A 180 6.91 7.55 -11.32
CA GLY A 180 7.22 8.96 -11.12
C GLY A 180 6.03 9.83 -10.75
N GLY A 181 6.27 11.12 -10.54
CA GLY A 181 5.25 12.10 -10.16
C GLY A 181 5.25 12.41 -8.67
N ASP A 182 4.27 13.20 -8.23
CA ASP A 182 4.09 13.55 -6.82
C ASP A 182 2.66 13.25 -6.38
N HIS A 183 2.56 12.46 -5.31
CA HIS A 183 1.31 11.83 -4.89
C HIS A 183 0.98 12.18 -3.45
N ASN A 184 -0.31 12.38 -3.21
CA ASN A 184 -0.91 12.56 -1.90
C ASN A 184 -2.36 12.04 -1.94
N SER A 185 -2.51 10.75 -2.25
CA SER A 185 -3.77 10.09 -2.60
C SER A 185 -3.81 8.65 -2.10
N GLN A 186 -4.97 8.01 -2.25
CA GLN A 186 -5.17 6.62 -1.85
C GLN A 186 -5.25 5.72 -3.08
N PHE A 187 -4.49 4.63 -3.08
CA PHE A 187 -4.40 3.67 -4.17
C PHE A 187 -4.74 2.28 -3.65
N PHE A 188 -5.75 1.67 -4.24
CA PHE A 188 -6.24 0.33 -3.91
C PHE A 188 -6.07 -0.57 -5.14
N SER A 189 -5.24 -1.61 -5.03
CA SER A 189 -4.95 -2.54 -6.12
C SER A 189 -5.36 -3.97 -5.78
N GLY A 190 -6.10 -4.63 -6.67
CA GLY A 190 -6.62 -5.98 -6.47
C GLY A 190 -5.63 -7.13 -6.70
N ASP A 191 -4.42 -6.83 -7.19
CA ASP A 191 -3.37 -7.83 -7.45
C ASP A 191 -1.98 -7.26 -7.14
N THR A 192 -1.54 -6.26 -7.89
CA THR A 192 -0.19 -5.68 -7.74
C THR A 192 -0.22 -4.16 -7.68
N LEU A 193 0.52 -3.57 -6.75
CA LEU A 193 0.84 -2.15 -6.72
C LEU A 193 2.35 -1.99 -6.85
N LEU A 194 2.81 -1.43 -7.97
CA LEU A 194 4.23 -1.20 -8.25
C LEU A 194 4.55 0.29 -8.18
N CYS A 195 5.53 0.66 -7.38
CA CYS A 195 6.05 2.02 -7.27
C CYS A 195 7.50 2.07 -7.73
N LYS A 196 7.79 2.92 -8.72
CA LYS A 196 9.12 3.10 -9.26
C LYS A 196 9.87 4.24 -8.56
N LYS A 197 11.20 4.21 -8.66
CA LYS A 197 12.14 5.07 -7.92
C LYS A 197 11.82 6.57 -7.95
N ASN A 198 11.29 7.09 -9.07
CA ASN A 198 11.07 8.52 -9.27
C ASN A 198 9.77 9.06 -8.66
N ALA A 199 8.92 8.19 -8.09
CA ALA A 199 7.68 8.62 -7.48
C ALA A 199 7.93 9.25 -6.10
N SER A 200 7.33 10.42 -5.87
CA SER A 200 7.31 11.11 -4.59
C SER A 200 5.98 10.87 -3.90
N PHE A 201 6.04 10.49 -2.62
CA PHE A 201 4.85 10.29 -1.79
C PHE A 201 4.88 11.24 -0.60
N ARG A 202 3.81 12.00 -0.43
CA ARG A 202 3.53 12.83 0.76
C ARG A 202 2.80 12.04 1.86
N ALA A 203 2.64 12.66 3.02
CA ALA A 203 2.22 12.00 4.26
C ALA A 203 0.84 11.32 4.21
N MET A 204 -0.11 11.82 3.42
CA MET A 204 -1.48 11.29 3.38
C MET A 204 -1.66 10.12 2.41
N ASN A 205 -0.58 9.63 1.79
CA ASN A 205 -0.71 8.50 0.87
C ASN A 205 -1.12 7.22 1.59
N VAL A 206 -1.95 6.46 0.88
CA VAL A 206 -2.31 5.09 1.25
C VAL A 206 -2.07 4.20 0.05
N LEU A 207 -1.21 3.20 0.19
CA LEU A 207 -0.92 2.20 -0.83
C LEU A 207 -1.42 0.86 -0.31
N ALA A 208 -2.59 0.46 -0.77
CA ALA A 208 -3.27 -0.74 -0.31
C ALA A 208 -3.36 -1.78 -1.43
N CYS A 209 -3.01 -3.01 -1.12
CA CYS A 209 -3.16 -4.15 -2.01
C CYS A 209 -3.89 -5.29 -1.30
N PHE A 210 -4.80 -5.95 -2.01
CA PHE A 210 -5.43 -7.18 -1.53
C PHE A 210 -5.21 -8.27 -2.56
N GLN A 211 -4.36 -9.24 -2.24
CA GLN A 211 -3.98 -10.29 -3.17
C GLN A 211 -5.06 -11.38 -3.14
N LYS A 212 -5.90 -11.40 -4.18
CA LYS A 212 -6.90 -12.46 -4.35
C LYS A 212 -6.26 -13.75 -4.88
N ALA A 213 -6.79 -14.88 -4.43
CA ALA A 213 -6.41 -16.17 -5.00
C ALA A 213 -6.82 -16.23 -6.48
N LYS A 214 -5.88 -16.57 -7.36
CA LYS A 214 -6.19 -16.89 -8.75
C LYS A 214 -6.37 -18.39 -8.89
N ASN A 215 -7.48 -18.81 -9.50
CA ASN A 215 -7.84 -20.22 -9.73
C ASN A 215 -7.72 -21.07 -8.45
N ASP A 216 -8.20 -20.53 -7.32
CA ASP A 216 -8.22 -21.17 -5.98
C ASP A 216 -6.88 -21.64 -5.42
N SER A 217 -5.76 -21.26 -6.05
CA SER A 217 -4.47 -21.88 -5.80
C SER A 217 -3.36 -20.86 -5.58
N ILE A 218 -3.12 -19.95 -6.53
CA ILE A 218 -1.90 -19.14 -6.54
C ILE A 218 -2.19 -17.70 -6.12
N ILE A 219 -1.45 -17.21 -5.13
CA ILE A 219 -1.36 -15.78 -4.81
C ILE A 219 -0.11 -15.22 -5.50
N CYS A 220 -0.30 -14.23 -6.38
CA CYS A 220 0.76 -13.43 -7.00
C CYS A 220 0.61 -11.95 -6.60
N GLY A 221 1.62 -11.14 -6.90
CA GLY A 221 1.54 -9.68 -6.75
C GLY A 221 1.92 -9.17 -5.36
N GLY A 222 1.27 -8.11 -4.90
CA GLY A 222 1.59 -7.38 -3.66
C GLY A 222 2.04 -5.95 -3.91
N VAL A 223 2.55 -5.30 -2.87
CA VAL A 223 3.10 -3.94 -2.96
C VAL A 223 4.61 -4.00 -3.16
N ASN A 224 5.10 -3.48 -4.27
CA ASN A 224 6.50 -3.54 -4.65
C ASN A 224 7.06 -2.14 -4.86
N PHE A 225 8.18 -1.84 -4.19
CA PHE A 225 8.93 -0.61 -4.38
C PHE A 225 10.26 -0.93 -5.06
N GLU A 226 10.54 -0.27 -6.18
CA GLU A 226 11.84 -0.42 -6.85
C GLU A 226 13.00 0.11 -5.98
N PRO A 227 14.24 -0.34 -6.24
CA PRO A 227 15.41 0.15 -5.52
C PRO A 227 15.54 1.68 -5.50
N GLY A 228 15.82 2.24 -4.32
CA GLY A 228 15.98 3.67 -4.11
C GLY A 228 14.69 4.50 -4.07
N THR A 229 13.51 3.86 -4.08
CA THR A 229 12.23 4.58 -3.95
C THR A 229 12.12 5.25 -2.57
N ARG A 230 11.54 6.46 -2.55
CA ARG A 230 11.26 7.20 -1.31
C ARG A 230 9.76 7.24 -1.08
N VAL A 231 9.32 6.69 0.04
CA VAL A 231 7.89 6.48 0.30
C VAL A 231 7.54 7.10 1.64
N LYS A 232 6.52 7.96 1.67
CA LYS A 232 5.88 8.47 2.87
C LYS A 232 4.40 8.08 2.89
N GLY A 233 3.88 7.69 4.04
CA GLY A 233 2.46 7.36 4.23
C GLY A 233 2.23 5.94 4.73
N THR A 234 1.08 5.35 4.40
CA THR A 234 0.71 4.01 4.87
C THR A 234 0.69 3.00 3.73
N VAL A 235 1.28 1.83 3.99
CA VAL A 235 1.29 0.69 3.07
C VAL A 235 0.58 -0.48 3.73
N ILE A 236 -0.41 -1.04 3.06
CA ILE A 236 -1.17 -2.19 3.55
C ILE A 236 -1.19 -3.25 2.46
N CYS A 237 -0.78 -4.47 2.79
CA CYS A 237 -0.98 -5.61 1.90
C CYS A 237 -1.55 -6.78 2.67
N CYS A 238 -2.78 -7.16 2.35
CA CYS A 238 -3.44 -8.33 2.92
C CYS A 238 -3.65 -9.41 1.85
N ARG A 239 -3.85 -10.64 2.30
CA ARG A 239 -4.03 -11.78 1.40
C ARG A 239 -5.38 -12.44 1.62
N ASP A 240 -5.90 -13.03 0.56
CA ASP A 240 -7.06 -13.89 0.66
C ASP A 240 -6.69 -15.18 1.42
N SER A 241 -7.20 -15.31 2.64
CA SER A 241 -6.97 -16.47 3.50
C SER A 241 -7.56 -17.77 2.97
N SER A 242 -8.39 -17.73 1.92
CA SER A 242 -8.96 -18.93 1.31
C SER A 242 -8.02 -19.65 0.33
N ALA A 243 -6.88 -19.06 -0.04
CA ALA A 243 -5.93 -19.65 -0.98
C ALA A 243 -5.27 -20.94 -0.44
N ARG A 244 -5.40 -22.06 -1.17
CA ARG A 244 -5.06 -23.40 -0.65
C ARG A 244 -3.59 -23.82 -0.83
N ARG A 245 -2.80 -23.29 -1.79
CA ARG A 245 -1.38 -23.66 -1.97
C ARG A 245 -0.63 -22.86 -3.05
N VAL A 246 0.61 -22.49 -2.70
CA VAL A 246 1.64 -21.76 -3.48
C VAL A 246 1.53 -20.26 -3.36
N ILE A 247 2.46 -19.74 -2.56
CA ILE A 247 2.66 -18.33 -2.31
C ILE A 247 4.00 -17.96 -2.94
N SER A 248 3.98 -17.07 -3.93
CA SER A 248 5.20 -16.54 -4.55
C SER A 248 5.67 -15.29 -3.81
N GLY A 249 6.35 -15.51 -2.68
CA GLY A 249 7.14 -14.47 -2.03
C GLY A 249 6.39 -13.52 -1.07
N PRO A 250 7.04 -12.40 -0.70
CA PRO A 250 6.56 -11.44 0.30
C PRO A 250 5.34 -10.65 -0.19
N ALA A 251 4.54 -10.11 0.74
CA ALA A 251 3.37 -9.28 0.40
C ALA A 251 3.76 -7.82 0.15
N ILE A 252 4.77 -7.35 0.86
CA ILE A 252 5.37 -6.03 0.66
C ILE A 252 6.86 -6.24 0.41
N VAL A 253 7.38 -5.64 -0.66
CA VAL A 253 8.79 -5.71 -1.03
C VAL A 253 9.35 -4.30 -1.13
N PHE A 254 10.34 -4.00 -0.30
CA PHE A 254 11.13 -2.78 -0.43
C PHE A 254 12.45 -3.09 -1.14
N GLY A 255 12.64 -2.54 -2.33
CA GLY A 255 13.91 -2.65 -3.05
C GLY A 255 15.07 -2.02 -2.26
N ARG A 256 16.29 -2.49 -2.53
CA ARG A 256 17.53 -2.00 -1.90
C ARG A 256 17.62 -0.47 -1.93
N GLY A 257 18.04 0.13 -0.82
CA GLY A 257 18.22 1.57 -0.69
C GLY A 257 16.91 2.38 -0.61
N CYS A 258 15.76 1.72 -0.46
CA CYS A 258 14.51 2.42 -0.19
C CYS A 258 14.59 3.23 1.11
N VAL A 259 13.85 4.33 1.15
CA VAL A 259 13.62 5.10 2.38
C VAL A 259 12.13 5.14 2.62
N PHE A 260 11.69 4.50 3.69
CA PHE A 260 10.28 4.44 4.07
C PHE A 260 10.03 5.27 5.34
N THR A 261 9.07 6.18 5.30
CA THR A 261 8.61 6.95 6.46
C THR A 261 7.11 6.77 6.63
N GLY A 262 6.68 5.97 7.60
CA GLY A 262 5.27 5.60 7.66
C GLY A 262 4.94 4.32 8.39
N ILE A 263 3.78 3.76 8.05
CA ILE A 263 3.25 2.53 8.64
C ILE A 263 3.13 1.47 7.54
N ALA A 264 3.78 0.33 7.71
CA ALA A 264 3.64 -0.82 6.85
C ALA A 264 2.93 -1.95 7.59
N VAL A 265 1.85 -2.48 7.00
CA VAL A 265 1.05 -3.55 7.61
C VAL A 265 0.80 -4.66 6.61
N THR A 266 1.10 -5.89 7.00
CA THR A 266 0.73 -7.08 6.26
C THR A 266 0.45 -8.25 7.21
N ASP A 267 -0.45 -9.13 6.79
CA ASP A 267 -0.70 -10.45 7.41
C ASP A 267 0.31 -11.52 6.96
N TYR A 268 1.28 -11.13 6.12
CA TYR A 268 2.28 -12.03 5.55
C TYR A 268 3.71 -11.48 5.72
N ASP A 269 4.64 -12.05 4.97
CA ASP A 269 6.06 -11.68 4.99
C ASP A 269 6.31 -10.33 4.30
N ILE A 270 7.32 -9.63 4.79
CA ILE A 270 7.83 -8.37 4.22
C ILE A 270 9.30 -8.52 3.84
N ASP A 271 9.70 -7.97 2.69
CA ASP A 271 11.11 -7.91 2.27
C ASP A 271 11.73 -6.57 2.63
N ILE A 272 12.81 -6.63 3.41
CA ILE A 272 13.54 -5.47 3.95
C ILE A 272 15.04 -5.75 3.85
N LEU A 273 15.71 -5.16 2.87
CA LEU A 273 17.15 -5.29 2.69
C LEU A 273 17.80 -3.93 2.44
N ASP A 274 18.85 -3.63 3.20
CA ASP A 274 19.69 -2.45 3.01
C ASP A 274 18.86 -1.16 2.87
N MET A 275 18.07 -0.86 3.91
CA MET A 275 17.14 0.26 3.89
C MET A 275 16.93 0.90 5.27
N GLN A 276 16.38 2.12 5.26
CA GLN A 276 15.96 2.81 6.47
C GLN A 276 14.43 2.92 6.51
N VAL A 277 13.88 2.51 7.64
CA VAL A 277 12.48 2.66 8.02
C VAL A 277 12.39 3.69 9.14
N LYS A 278 11.52 4.68 9.00
CA LYS A 278 11.14 5.62 10.04
C LYS A 278 9.66 5.47 10.32
N GLY A 279 9.31 4.71 11.37
CA GLY A 279 7.93 4.40 11.68
C GLY A 279 7.73 2.96 12.13
N HIS A 280 6.64 2.35 11.67
CA HIS A 280 6.14 1.11 12.26
C HIS A 280 5.91 0.01 11.23
N ILE A 281 6.27 -1.22 11.59
CA ILE A 281 6.05 -2.42 10.77
C ILE A 281 5.23 -3.43 11.56
N TRP A 282 4.14 -3.91 10.95
CA TRP A 282 3.42 -5.12 11.33
C TRP A 282 3.51 -6.12 10.20
N ALA A 283 4.12 -7.27 10.45
CA ALA A 283 4.25 -8.33 9.47
C ALA A 283 4.20 -9.69 10.16
N ARG A 284 4.03 -10.75 9.37
CA ARG A 284 4.21 -12.12 9.85
C ARG A 284 5.67 -12.42 10.11
N SER A 285 6.53 -12.13 9.13
CA SER A 285 7.98 -12.33 9.24
C SER A 285 8.71 -11.35 8.34
N ILE A 286 10.00 -11.13 8.58
CA ILE A 286 10.87 -10.42 7.65
C ILE A 286 11.63 -11.45 6.84
N THR A 287 11.48 -11.43 5.52
CA THR A 287 12.22 -12.31 4.62
C THR A 287 13.20 -11.50 3.81
N THR A 288 14.45 -11.92 3.68
CA THR A 288 15.44 -11.18 2.90
C THR A 288 16.26 -12.14 2.06
N SER A 289 16.54 -11.78 0.82
CA SER A 289 17.50 -12.49 -0.02
C SER A 289 18.78 -11.67 -0.15
N ASP A 290 19.90 -12.19 0.36
CA ASP A 290 21.21 -11.55 0.21
C ASP A 290 22.23 -12.56 -0.32
N SER A 291 22.91 -12.19 -1.41
CA SER A 291 23.97 -13.00 -2.04
C SER A 291 23.57 -14.45 -2.32
N GLY A 292 22.34 -14.68 -2.79
CA GLY A 292 21.80 -16.00 -3.13
C GLY A 292 21.33 -16.83 -1.93
N LYS A 293 21.35 -16.27 -0.71
CA LYS A 293 20.82 -16.92 0.50
C LYS A 293 19.54 -16.24 0.95
N SER A 294 18.54 -17.05 1.27
CA SER A 294 17.28 -16.59 1.87
C SER A 294 17.33 -16.67 3.38
N TYR A 295 16.88 -15.60 4.03
CA TYR A 295 16.80 -15.47 5.47
C TYR A 295 15.37 -15.16 5.89
N THR A 296 14.99 -15.63 7.06
CA THR A 296 13.68 -15.37 7.69
C THR A 296 13.92 -14.87 9.10
N ASN A 297 13.25 -13.78 9.46
CA ASN A 297 13.47 -12.97 10.65
C ASN A 297 14.91 -12.46 10.79
N PHE A 298 15.46 -12.00 9.67
CA PHE A 298 16.71 -11.26 9.64
C PHE A 298 16.43 -9.83 9.20
N LEU A 299 16.93 -8.88 9.97
CA LEU A 299 17.08 -7.50 9.51
C LEU A 299 18.55 -7.32 9.09
N ILE A 300 18.81 -7.09 7.81
CA ILE A 300 20.17 -7.04 7.24
C ILE A 300 20.46 -5.62 6.74
N ASN A 301 21.57 -5.02 7.21
CA ASN A 301 22.00 -3.66 6.84
C ASN A 301 20.86 -2.62 6.96
N SER A 302 19.92 -2.82 7.87
CA SER A 302 18.67 -2.03 7.90
C SER A 302 18.40 -1.48 9.29
N SER A 303 17.80 -0.29 9.35
CA SER A 303 17.43 0.35 10.61
C SER A 303 15.94 0.68 10.64
N ILE A 304 15.28 0.33 11.74
CA ILE A 304 13.92 0.78 12.04
C ILE A 304 14.02 1.82 13.14
N LYS A 305 13.72 3.06 12.80
CA LYS A 305 13.82 4.21 13.69
C LYS A 305 12.44 4.70 14.10
N ARG A 306 12.38 5.40 15.22
CA ARG A 306 11.18 6.19 15.57
C ARG A 306 10.91 7.20 14.46
N PRO A 307 9.63 7.48 14.16
CA PRO A 307 9.31 8.49 13.17
C PRO A 307 9.69 9.89 13.69
N ASP A 308 10.15 10.76 12.79
CA ASP A 308 10.51 12.15 13.13
C ASP A 308 9.27 13.01 13.41
N GLU A 309 8.10 12.56 12.94
CA GLU A 309 6.80 13.21 13.04
C GLU A 309 5.75 12.20 13.51
N GLN A 310 4.62 12.68 14.05
CA GLN A 310 3.49 11.80 14.36
C GLN A 310 2.97 11.17 13.06
N LEU A 311 2.91 9.83 13.03
CA LEU A 311 2.37 9.09 11.90
C LEU A 311 0.86 8.90 12.09
N PHE A 312 0.08 9.23 11.06
CA PHE A 312 -1.36 9.00 11.02
C PHE A 312 -1.63 7.71 10.25
N PHE A 313 -2.38 6.78 10.86
CA PHE A 313 -2.90 5.64 10.13
C PHE A 313 -4.20 6.06 9.44
N PRO A 314 -4.35 5.83 8.13
CA PRO A 314 -5.53 6.20 7.40
C PRO A 314 -6.74 5.44 7.93
N LEU A 315 -7.91 6.10 7.93
CA LEU A 315 -9.15 5.33 8.00
C LEU A 315 -9.26 4.44 6.78
N ILE A 316 -9.31 3.13 7.02
CA ILE A 316 -9.88 2.18 6.08
C ILE A 316 -11.40 2.34 6.20
N GLY A 317 -12.00 3.16 5.35
CA GLY A 317 -13.42 3.51 5.41
C GLY A 317 -14.00 3.77 4.03
N GLY A 318 -15.32 3.62 3.91
CA GLY A 318 -16.04 3.71 2.64
C GLY A 318 -15.75 4.99 1.86
N LEU A 319 -15.84 4.86 0.53
CA LEU A 319 -15.68 5.93 -0.45
C LEU A 319 -16.38 7.22 0.00
N PRO A 320 -15.83 8.41 -0.28
CA PRO A 320 -16.45 9.65 0.19
C PRO A 320 -17.92 9.77 -0.28
N ALA A 321 -18.74 10.59 0.37
CA ALA A 321 -20.00 11.02 -0.25
C ALA A 321 -19.64 12.05 -1.32
N LYS A 322 -20.45 12.18 -2.38
CA LYS A 322 -20.30 13.30 -3.33
C LYS A 322 -20.12 14.59 -2.51
N VAL A 323 -19.13 15.42 -2.85
CA VAL A 323 -19.15 16.82 -2.42
C VAL A 323 -20.36 17.42 -3.12
N ARG A 324 -21.50 17.53 -2.43
CA ARG A 324 -22.58 18.39 -2.89
C ARG A 324 -22.02 19.80 -2.82
N VAL A 325 -21.60 20.34 -3.95
CA VAL A 325 -21.55 21.79 -4.12
C VAL A 325 -23.00 22.24 -3.89
N ARG A 326 -23.26 22.93 -2.77
CA ARG A 326 -24.53 23.63 -2.61
C ARG A 326 -24.62 24.60 -3.78
N GLY A 327 -25.70 24.50 -4.55
CA GLY A 327 -26.02 25.45 -5.60
C GLY A 327 -26.18 26.87 -5.08
#